data_AF-A0A0F9ASH2-F1
#
_entry.id   AF-A0A0F9ASH2-F1
#
_cell.length_a   1.000
_cell.length_b   1.000
_cell.length_c   1.000
_cell.angle_alpha   90.00
_cell.angle_beta   90.00
_cell.angle_gamma   90.00
#
_symmetry.space_group_name_H-M   'P 1'
#
loop_
_entity.id
_entity.type
_entity.pdbx_description
1 polymer ?
#
loop_
_entity_poly.entity_id
_entity_poly.type
_entity_poly.pdbx_seq_one_letter_code
_entity_poly.pdbx_strand_id
1 'polypeptide(L)'
;YFYADRVPINGVAGQEEYDLSSIPWIIDKDQISDVTWYPTSGLDVEESYASSGRWWKPRMDREKVILTIYPPVASTVTLYLHTARPMPPLHTDASAAPSVCAEELVAALAYDEVLAYLSRPGRGSAEERKTWKRQRLAHVPELRKLLWKHRPKLRYGRPRLPSPPVVPRPFQAR
;
A
#
# COMPACT_ATOMS: atom_id res chain seq x y z
N TYR A 1 -7.50 -6.08 7.45
CA TYR A 1 -7.73 -4.85 6.67
C TYR A 1 -6.42 -4.44 6.02
N PHE A 2 -6.42 -3.70 4.91
CA PHE A 2 -5.19 -3.24 4.25
C PHE A 2 -5.28 -1.74 3.98
N TYR A 3 -4.16 -1.02 4.08
CA TYR A 3 -4.04 0.36 3.60
C TYR A 3 -3.01 0.45 2.46
N ALA A 4 -3.14 1.48 1.64
CA ALA A 4 -2.13 1.79 0.63
C ALA A 4 -0.94 2.46 1.33
N ASP A 5 0.23 1.86 1.19
CA ASP A 5 1.49 2.35 1.72
C ASP A 5 2.43 2.72 0.56
N ARG A 6 3.33 3.67 0.78
CA ARG A 6 4.33 4.12 -0.19
C ARG A 6 5.72 3.87 0.38
N VAL A 7 6.40 2.84 -0.10
CA VAL A 7 7.69 2.39 0.43
C VAL A 7 8.83 2.77 -0.52
N PRO A 8 9.87 3.49 -0.05
CA PRO A 8 11.03 3.80 -0.88
C PRO A 8 11.95 2.58 -1.04
N ILE A 9 12.51 2.42 -2.23
CA ILE A 9 13.58 1.49 -2.57
C ILE A 9 14.68 2.28 -3.28
N ASN A 10 15.92 2.09 -2.86
CA ASN A 10 17.06 2.74 -3.51
C ASN A 10 17.30 2.09 -4.88
N GLY A 11 17.33 2.89 -5.94
CA GLY A 11 17.79 2.42 -7.24
C GLY A 11 19.28 2.07 -7.18
N VAL A 12 19.64 0.96 -7.80
CA VAL A 12 21.04 0.53 -7.92
C VAL A 12 21.40 0.52 -9.39
N ALA A 13 22.53 1.13 -9.73
CA ALA A 13 22.94 1.30 -11.12
C ALA A 13 23.06 -0.06 -11.83
N GLY A 14 22.32 -0.22 -12.93
CA GLY A 14 22.37 -1.45 -13.74
C GLY A 14 21.65 -2.65 -13.12
N GLN A 15 20.99 -2.49 -11.98
CA GLN A 15 20.23 -3.56 -11.34
C GLN A 15 18.81 -3.62 -11.91
N GLU A 16 18.48 -4.76 -12.50
CA GLU A 16 17.15 -5.04 -13.04
C GLU A 16 16.24 -5.68 -12.00
N GLU A 17 16.78 -6.47 -11.06
CA GLU A 17 15.98 -7.27 -10.13
C GLU A 17 16.22 -6.86 -8.68
N TYR A 18 15.13 -6.56 -7.96
CA TYR A 18 15.14 -6.11 -6.57
C TYR A 18 14.45 -7.14 -5.69
N ASP A 19 15.17 -7.66 -4.69
CA ASP A 19 14.59 -8.54 -3.66
C ASP A 19 13.80 -7.71 -2.65
N LEU A 20 12.50 -7.97 -2.52
CA LEU A 20 11.60 -7.25 -1.62
C LEU A 20 11.47 -7.91 -0.24
N SER A 21 12.24 -8.95 0.06
CA SER A 21 12.20 -9.65 1.36
C SER A 21 12.54 -8.77 2.57
N SER A 22 13.19 -7.62 2.35
CA SER A 22 13.41 -6.61 3.39
C SER A 22 12.11 -5.94 3.87
N ILE A 23 11.02 -6.03 3.10
CA ILE A 23 9.71 -5.48 3.44
C ILE A 23 8.82 -6.65 3.92
N PRO A 24 8.65 -6.84 5.24
CA PRO A 24 8.18 -8.10 5.82
C PRO A 24 6.72 -8.43 5.51
N TRP A 25 5.92 -7.45 5.10
CA TRP A 25 4.51 -7.66 4.76
C TRP A 25 4.25 -7.95 3.28
N ILE A 26 5.27 -7.85 2.42
CA ILE A 26 5.18 -8.21 1.00
C ILE A 26 5.49 -9.71 0.87
N ILE A 27 4.45 -10.52 0.91
CA ILE A 27 4.48 -11.97 0.77
C ILE A 27 3.94 -12.45 -0.58
N ASP A 28 3.23 -11.59 -1.30
CA ASP A 28 2.63 -11.87 -2.60
C ASP A 28 2.85 -10.69 -3.56
N LYS A 29 3.06 -10.99 -4.84
CA LYS A 29 3.21 -10.02 -5.94
C LYS A 29 1.99 -9.12 -6.08
N ASP A 30 0.79 -9.62 -5.75
CA ASP A 30 -0.47 -8.89 -5.92
C ASP A 30 -0.64 -7.77 -4.87
N GLN A 31 0.26 -7.71 -3.87
CA GLN A 31 0.32 -6.62 -2.92
C GLN A 31 1.00 -5.37 -3.49
N ILE A 32 1.61 -5.44 -4.68
CA ILE A 32 2.25 -4.30 -5.35
C ILE A 32 1.30 -3.78 -6.43
N SER A 33 0.84 -2.55 -6.25
CA SER A 33 -0.14 -1.93 -7.14
C SER A 33 0.49 -1.06 -8.23
N ASP A 34 1.62 -0.43 -7.90
CA ASP A 34 2.32 0.50 -8.78
C ASP A 34 3.75 0.73 -8.30
N VAL A 35 4.59 1.19 -9.21
CA VAL A 35 5.97 1.61 -8.95
C VAL A 35 6.12 3.00 -9.57
N THR A 36 6.68 3.93 -8.81
CA THR A 36 7.07 5.25 -9.31
C THR A 36 8.55 5.44 -9.09
N TRP A 37 9.20 6.30 -9.86
CA TRP A 37 10.62 6.61 -9.69
C TRP A 37 10.80 8.13 -9.60
N TYR A 38 11.71 8.58 -8.75
CA TYR A 38 12.02 9.98 -8.53
C TYR A 38 13.52 10.18 -8.69
N PRO A 39 13.97 11.12 -9.54
CA PRO A 39 15.37 11.53 -9.51
C PRO A 39 15.65 12.21 -8.17
N THR A 40 16.82 11.93 -7.57
CA THR A 40 17.22 12.52 -6.27
C THR A 40 17.26 14.06 -6.30
N SER A 41 17.27 14.68 -7.48
CA SER A 41 17.26 16.13 -7.69
C SER A 41 15.93 16.84 -7.42
N GLY A 42 14.84 16.12 -7.15
CA GLY A 42 13.58 16.71 -6.67
C GLY A 42 12.77 17.52 -7.70
N LEU A 43 13.10 17.44 -9.00
CA LEU A 43 12.33 18.03 -10.10
C LEU A 43 11.70 16.90 -10.94
N ASP A 44 10.36 16.90 -10.98
CA ASP A 44 9.38 15.93 -11.53
C ASP A 44 9.83 14.88 -12.58
N VAL A 45 9.35 13.64 -12.40
CA VAL A 45 8.51 12.86 -13.35
C VAL A 45 7.70 11.81 -12.55
N GLU A 46 6.38 11.93 -12.48
CA GLU A 46 5.49 10.91 -11.90
C GLU A 46 5.03 9.94 -13.02
N GLU A 47 5.95 9.15 -13.59
CA GLU A 47 5.60 8.09 -14.53
C GLU A 47 5.10 6.86 -13.76
N SER A 48 3.92 7.02 -13.18
CA SER A 48 3.10 5.94 -12.62
C SER A 48 2.48 5.16 -13.77
N TYR A 49 2.87 3.90 -13.91
CA TYR A 49 2.13 2.96 -14.74
C TYR A 49 1.35 2.09 -13.77
N ALA A 50 0.22 2.62 -13.28
CA ALA A 50 -0.72 1.84 -12.48
C ALA A 50 -0.97 0.49 -13.17
N SER A 51 -0.67 -0.62 -12.48
CA SER A 51 -0.54 -2.03 -12.97
C SER A 51 0.82 -2.44 -13.56
N SER A 52 1.19 -3.72 -13.38
CA SER A 52 2.47 -4.31 -13.84
C SER A 52 2.70 -4.04 -15.34
N GLY A 53 3.47 -2.99 -15.64
CA GLY A 53 3.58 -2.39 -16.96
C GLY A 53 4.69 -2.99 -17.83
N ARG A 54 5.11 -2.24 -18.86
CA ARG A 54 6.25 -2.61 -19.71
C ARG A 54 7.61 -2.46 -19.04
N TRP A 55 7.68 -1.65 -17.98
CA TRP A 55 8.95 -1.26 -17.35
C TRP A 55 9.15 -1.80 -15.94
N TRP A 56 8.14 -2.42 -15.35
CA TRP A 56 8.29 -3.13 -14.09
C TRP A 56 7.36 -4.33 -14.02
N LYS A 57 7.80 -5.39 -13.36
CA LYS A 57 7.02 -6.61 -13.20
C LYS A 57 7.37 -7.31 -11.90
N PRO A 58 6.39 -7.60 -11.04
CA PRO A 58 6.64 -8.42 -9.87
C PRO A 58 6.64 -9.91 -10.28
N ARG A 59 7.62 -10.66 -9.78
CA ARG A 59 7.74 -12.11 -9.95
C ARG A 59 7.89 -12.79 -8.59
N MET A 60 7.34 -13.99 -8.47
CA MET A 60 7.58 -14.85 -7.30
C MET A 60 8.77 -15.76 -7.61
N ASP A 61 9.72 -15.85 -6.69
CA ASP A 61 10.88 -16.74 -6.78
C ASP A 61 11.19 -17.33 -5.40
N ARG A 62 11.11 -18.66 -5.27
CA ARG A 62 11.37 -19.39 -4.00
C ARG A 62 10.74 -18.71 -2.78
N GLU A 63 9.44 -18.38 -2.88
CA GLU A 63 8.63 -17.69 -1.85
C GLU A 63 9.00 -16.22 -1.58
N LYS A 64 9.89 -15.63 -2.37
CA LYS A 64 10.23 -14.21 -2.33
C LYS A 64 9.55 -13.46 -3.45
N VAL A 65 9.16 -12.22 -3.16
CA VAL A 65 8.71 -11.28 -4.18
C VAL A 65 9.93 -10.55 -4.73
N ILE A 66 10.18 -10.70 -6.02
CA ILE A 66 11.23 -9.99 -6.75
C ILE A 66 10.56 -8.99 -7.68
N LEU A 67 11.04 -7.74 -7.65
CA LEU A 67 10.63 -6.71 -8.57
C LEU A 67 11.64 -6.60 -9.70
N THR A 68 11.22 -6.88 -10.92
CA THR A 68 12.01 -6.64 -12.13
C THR A 68 11.71 -5.25 -12.68
N ILE A 69 12.71 -4.47 -13.05
CA ILE A 69 12.65 -3.12 -13.61
C ILE A 69 13.42 -3.08 -14.93
N TYR A 70 12.81 -2.53 -15.97
CA TYR A 70 13.37 -2.42 -17.31
C TYR A 70 12.95 -1.11 -18.01
N PRO A 71 13.87 -0.26 -18.48
CA PRO A 71 15.32 -0.41 -18.41
C PRO A 71 15.84 -0.28 -16.96
N PRO A 72 17.05 -0.81 -16.66
CA PRO A 72 17.67 -0.63 -15.36
C PRO A 72 17.79 0.86 -15.00
N VAL A 73 17.51 1.19 -13.74
CA VAL A 73 17.58 2.57 -13.25
C VAL A 73 19.01 2.95 -12.83
N ALA A 74 19.29 4.26 -12.84
CA ALA A 74 20.54 4.79 -12.30
C ALA A 74 20.53 4.78 -10.77
N SER A 75 21.71 4.82 -10.14
CA SER A 75 21.85 4.91 -8.68
C SER A 75 21.37 6.23 -8.08
N THR A 76 21.11 7.25 -8.92
CA THR A 76 20.58 8.58 -8.55
C THR A 76 19.05 8.63 -8.56
N VAL A 77 18.39 7.47 -8.55
CA VAL A 77 16.94 7.34 -8.63
C VAL A 77 16.44 6.60 -7.40
N THR A 78 15.40 7.14 -6.76
CA THR A 78 14.66 6.44 -5.71
C THR A 78 13.36 5.91 -6.30
N LEU A 79 13.13 4.63 -6.15
CA LEU A 79 11.89 3.96 -6.52
C LEU A 79 10.93 4.04 -5.34
N TYR A 80 9.63 4.19 -5.61
CA TYR A 80 8.59 4.12 -4.60
C TYR A 80 7.58 3.06 -5.00
N LEU A 81 7.44 2.05 -4.16
CA LEU A 81 6.41 1.02 -4.28
C LEU A 81 5.11 1.49 -3.65
N HIS A 82 4.02 1.41 -4.40
CA HIS A 82 2.67 1.53 -3.85
C HIS A 82 2.16 0.14 -3.48
N THR A 83 2.05 -0.14 -2.19
CA THR A 83 1.76 -1.50 -1.68
C THR A 83 0.50 -1.56 -0.83
N ALA A 84 -0.11 -2.75 -0.77
CA ALA A 84 -1.18 -3.06 0.15
C ALA A 84 -0.61 -3.66 1.44
N ARG A 85 -0.44 -2.81 2.47
CA ARG A 85 0.08 -3.22 3.78
C ARG A 85 -1.06 -3.72 4.67
N PRO A 86 -0.95 -4.90 5.31
CA PRO A 86 -1.89 -5.34 6.33
C PRO A 86 -1.94 -4.33 7.47
N MET A 87 -3.13 -3.90 7.86
CA MET A 87 -3.35 -2.97 8.95
C MET A 87 -3.09 -3.67 10.29
N PRO A 88 -2.02 -3.31 11.03
CA PRO A 88 -1.81 -3.78 12.38
C PRO A 88 -2.88 -3.18 13.32
N PRO A 89 -3.05 -3.73 14.53
CA PRO A 89 -3.85 -3.09 15.56
C PRO A 89 -3.38 -1.64 15.83
N LEU A 90 -4.32 -0.71 15.98
CA LEU A 90 -4.04 0.71 16.27
C LEU A 90 -3.21 0.87 17.55
N HIS A 91 -3.47 0.06 18.57
CA HIS A 91 -2.71 0.10 19.82
C HIS A 91 -1.23 -0.30 19.67
N THR A 92 -0.85 -0.95 18.57
CA THR A 92 0.54 -1.36 18.29
C THR A 92 1.25 -0.45 17.29
N ASP A 93 0.51 0.24 16.43
CA ASP A 93 1.09 1.09 15.38
C ASP A 93 0.18 2.30 15.11
N ALA A 94 0.51 3.43 15.75
CA ALA A 94 -0.23 4.68 15.55
C ALA A 94 -0.06 5.25 14.12
N SER A 95 0.98 4.84 13.39
CA SER A 95 1.16 5.24 11.98
C SER A 95 0.17 4.54 11.04
N ALA A 96 -0.52 3.48 11.51
CA ALA A 96 -1.62 2.86 10.81
C ALA A 96 -2.94 3.65 10.91
N ALA A 97 -2.99 4.72 11.70
CA ALA A 97 -4.11 5.64 11.70
C ALA A 97 -4.20 6.33 10.32
N PRO A 98 -5.37 6.37 9.66
CA PRO A 98 -5.51 7.04 8.38
C PRO A 98 -5.10 8.52 8.51
N SER A 99 -4.34 9.03 7.53
CA SER A 99 -3.96 10.46 7.48
C SER A 99 -5.17 11.40 7.43
N VAL A 100 -6.31 10.89 6.94
CA VAL A 100 -7.61 11.53 7.06
C VAL A 100 -8.18 11.15 8.43
N CYS A 101 -8.11 12.07 9.38
CA CYS A 101 -8.65 11.91 10.74
C CYS A 101 -10.19 11.94 10.76
N ALA A 102 -10.83 11.03 10.01
CA ALA A 102 -12.26 10.86 10.00
C ALA A 102 -12.68 10.19 11.32
N GLU A 103 -13.27 10.98 12.22
CA GLU A 103 -13.68 10.55 13.57
C GLU A 103 -14.55 9.27 13.53
N GLU A 104 -15.44 9.16 12.53
CA GLU A 104 -16.27 7.98 12.29
C GLU A 104 -15.45 6.69 12.10
N LEU A 105 -14.36 6.76 11.33
CA LEU A 105 -13.50 5.59 11.07
C LEU A 105 -12.66 5.25 12.30
N VAL A 106 -12.12 6.25 13.00
CA VAL A 106 -11.34 6.03 14.22
C VAL A 106 -12.21 5.39 15.31
N ALA A 107 -13.43 5.90 15.51
CA ALA A 107 -14.39 5.32 16.44
C ALA A 107 -14.76 3.87 16.07
N ALA A 108 -15.01 3.60 14.78
CA ALA A 108 -15.35 2.26 14.32
C ALA A 108 -14.18 1.25 14.49
N LEU A 109 -12.94 1.69 14.30
CA LEU A 109 -11.75 0.86 14.53
C LEU A 109 -11.53 0.61 16.02
N ALA A 110 -11.61 1.65 16.85
CA ALA A 110 -11.48 1.52 18.30
C ALA A 110 -12.56 0.58 18.87
N TYR A 111 -13.79 0.66 18.37
CA TYR A 111 -14.87 -0.24 18.76
C TYR A 111 -14.59 -1.71 18.37
N ASP A 112 -14.06 -1.98 17.16
CA ASP A 112 -13.64 -3.34 16.78
C ASP A 112 -12.51 -3.86 17.68
N GLU A 113 -11.55 -3.01 18.05
CA GLU A 113 -10.46 -3.39 18.94
C GLU A 113 -10.94 -3.73 20.35
N VAL A 114 -11.85 -2.94 20.92
CA VAL A 114 -12.44 -3.21 22.23
C VAL A 114 -13.19 -4.54 22.21
N LEU A 115 -14.04 -4.77 21.19
CA LEU A 115 -14.75 -6.04 21.06
C LEU A 115 -13.79 -7.23 20.85
N ALA A 116 -12.72 -7.04 20.07
CA ALA A 116 -11.68 -8.04 19.89
C ALA A 116 -10.97 -8.36 21.21
N TYR A 117 -10.62 -7.34 22.00
CA TYR A 117 -9.98 -7.47 23.30
C TYR A 117 -10.87 -8.20 24.31
N LEU A 118 -12.13 -7.79 24.44
CA LEU A 118 -13.10 -8.41 25.35
C LEU A 118 -13.40 -9.86 24.95
N SER A 119 -13.40 -10.18 23.66
CA SER A 119 -13.65 -11.55 23.18
C SER A 119 -12.55 -12.58 23.49
N ARG A 120 -11.39 -12.16 24.01
CA ARG A 120 -10.23 -13.02 24.31
C ARG A 120 -10.52 -13.98 25.49
N PRO A 121 -9.91 -15.17 25.52
CA PRO A 121 -9.96 -16.04 26.70
C PRO A 121 -9.47 -15.33 27.96
N GLY A 122 -10.13 -15.59 29.10
CA GLY A 122 -9.81 -14.96 30.39
C GLY A 122 -10.42 -13.57 30.61
N ARG A 123 -11.21 -13.05 29.65
CA ARG A 123 -11.99 -11.82 29.81
C ARG A 123 -13.47 -12.17 29.89
N GLY A 124 -14.12 -11.87 31.02
CA GLY A 124 -15.54 -12.14 31.24
C GLY A 124 -15.94 -13.61 31.23
N SER A 125 -17.24 -13.85 31.37
CA SER A 125 -17.86 -15.16 31.27
C SER A 125 -17.87 -15.68 29.82
N ALA A 126 -18.11 -16.98 29.63
CA ALA A 126 -18.18 -17.59 28.30
C ALA A 126 -19.32 -17.00 27.43
N GLU A 127 -20.45 -16.65 28.03
CA GLU A 127 -21.61 -16.09 27.33
C GLU A 127 -21.40 -14.62 26.94
N GLU A 128 -20.75 -13.82 27.80
CA GLU A 128 -20.35 -12.45 27.46
C GLU A 128 -19.39 -12.45 26.26
N ARG A 129 -18.40 -13.35 26.26
CA ARG A 129 -17.49 -13.50 25.11
C ARG A 129 -18.19 -13.89 23.82
N LYS A 130 -19.19 -14.77 23.88
CA LYS A 130 -20.02 -15.09 22.71
C LYS A 130 -20.79 -13.87 22.22
N THR A 131 -21.31 -13.06 23.14
CA THR A 131 -22.05 -11.83 22.85
C THR A 131 -21.14 -10.81 22.15
N TRP A 132 -19.95 -10.55 22.71
CA TRP A 132 -18.97 -9.64 22.09
C TRP A 132 -18.51 -10.13 20.71
N LYS A 133 -18.32 -11.45 20.53
CA LYS A 133 -18.03 -12.02 19.20
C LYS A 133 -19.15 -11.78 18.20
N ARG A 134 -20.43 -11.96 18.59
CA ARG A 134 -21.58 -11.68 17.71
C ARG A 134 -21.68 -10.19 17.37
N GLN A 135 -21.53 -9.31 18.36
CA GLN A 135 -21.52 -7.87 18.15
C GLN A 135 -20.40 -7.45 17.21
N ARG A 136 -19.20 -8.03 17.36
CA ARG A 136 -18.07 -7.78 16.47
C ARG A 136 -18.40 -8.20 15.03
N LEU A 137 -18.96 -9.38 14.84
CA LEU A 137 -19.37 -9.85 13.51
C LEU A 137 -20.44 -8.94 12.88
N ALA A 138 -21.38 -8.43 13.67
CA ALA A 138 -22.40 -7.49 13.22
C ALA A 138 -21.81 -6.11 12.83
N HIS A 139 -20.69 -5.71 13.45
CA HIS A 139 -19.98 -4.46 13.16
C HIS A 139 -19.14 -4.51 11.87
N VAL A 140 -18.69 -5.70 11.45
CA VAL A 140 -17.81 -5.89 10.28
C VAL A 140 -18.31 -5.17 9.01
N PRO A 141 -19.60 -5.22 8.61
CA PRO A 141 -20.07 -4.56 7.39
C PRO A 141 -19.92 -3.03 7.42
N GLU A 142 -20.23 -2.40 8.56
CA GLU A 142 -20.10 -0.95 8.74
C GLU A 142 -18.64 -0.53 8.72
N LEU A 143 -17.78 -1.24 9.45
CA LEU A 143 -16.34 -1.01 9.43
C LEU A 143 -15.77 -1.17 8.01
N ARG A 144 -16.20 -2.19 7.26
CA ARG A 144 -15.82 -2.36 5.84
C ARG A 144 -16.25 -1.19 4.97
N LYS A 145 -17.46 -0.67 5.16
CA LYS A 145 -17.99 0.50 4.44
C LYS A 145 -17.14 1.74 4.72
N LEU A 146 -16.83 2.01 5.99
CA LEU A 146 -15.99 3.15 6.39
C LEU A 146 -14.56 3.01 5.87
N LEU A 147 -13.97 1.82 5.97
CA LEU A 147 -12.66 1.55 5.38
C LEU A 147 -12.67 1.73 3.86
N TRP A 148 -13.74 1.32 3.16
CA TRP A 148 -13.83 1.58 1.72
C TRP A 148 -13.95 3.07 1.38
N LYS A 149 -14.71 3.81 2.18
CA LYS A 149 -14.93 5.27 2.02
C LYS A 149 -13.64 6.05 2.24
N HIS A 150 -12.89 5.72 3.29
CA HIS A 150 -11.73 6.49 3.77
C HIS A 150 -10.38 5.88 3.43
N ARG A 151 -10.31 4.65 2.89
CA ARG A 151 -9.03 4.10 2.40
C ARG A 151 -8.47 5.02 1.33
N PRO A 152 -7.15 5.27 1.34
CA PRO A 152 -6.49 5.75 0.14
C PRO A 152 -6.76 4.73 -0.96
N LYS A 153 -7.50 5.14 -1.99
CA LYS A 153 -7.74 4.27 -3.13
C LYS A 153 -6.42 4.17 -3.88
N LEU A 154 -5.91 2.95 -4.02
CA LEU A 154 -4.89 2.66 -5.04
C LEU A 154 -5.39 3.27 -6.34
N ARG A 155 -4.52 3.94 -7.11
CA ARG A 155 -4.90 4.62 -8.36
C ARG A 155 -5.46 3.58 -9.34
N TYR A 156 -6.75 3.30 -9.25
CA TYR A 156 -7.50 2.52 -10.23
C TYR A 156 -8.15 3.50 -11.19
N GLY A 157 -7.50 3.67 -12.34
CA GLY A 157 -8.00 4.40 -13.49
C GLY A 157 -7.05 4.19 -14.66
N ARG A 158 -7.56 4.15 -15.90
CA ARG A 158 -6.69 4.33 -17.07
C ARG A 158 -5.86 5.59 -16.84
N PRO A 159 -4.55 5.59 -17.13
CA PRO A 159 -3.73 6.79 -17.02
C PRO A 159 -4.40 7.90 -17.84
N ARG A 160 -5.02 8.85 -17.15
CA ARG A 160 -5.43 10.10 -17.77
C ARG A 160 -4.17 10.93 -17.76
N LEU A 161 -3.39 10.79 -18.83
CA LEU A 161 -2.38 11.79 -19.18
C LEU A 161 -3.07 13.17 -19.08
N PRO A 162 -2.41 14.19 -18.50
CA PRO A 162 -2.89 15.55 -18.68
C PRO A 162 -3.06 15.76 -20.19
N SER A 163 -4.27 16.14 -20.59
CA SER A 163 -4.56 16.47 -21.99
C SER A 163 -4.36 17.97 -22.14
N PRO A 164 -3.44 18.42 -23.01
CA PRO A 164 -2.68 17.66 -23.99
C PRO A 164 -1.40 17.01 -23.42
N PRO A 165 -0.96 15.85 -23.97
CA PRO A 165 0.31 15.24 -23.60
C PRO A 165 1.46 16.18 -23.96
N VAL A 166 2.16 16.69 -22.95
CA VAL A 166 3.41 17.44 -23.15
C VAL A 166 4.47 16.43 -23.55
N VAL A 167 4.61 16.21 -24.86
CA VAL A 167 5.74 15.47 -25.42
C VAL A 167 6.94 16.43 -25.41
N PRO A 168 8.03 16.15 -24.68
CA PRO A 168 9.27 16.89 -24.85
C PRO A 168 9.71 16.72 -26.30
N ARG A 169 9.77 17.82 -27.05
CA ARG A 169 10.27 17.78 -28.43
C ARG A 169 11.70 17.27 -28.39
N PRO A 170 12.10 16.30 -29.24
CA PRO A 170 13.49 15.89 -29.31
C PRO A 170 14.34 17.13 -29.59
N PHE A 171 15.34 17.35 -28.74
CA PHE A 171 16.34 18.39 -28.88
C PHE A 171 16.81 18.45 -30.35
N GLN A 172 16.52 19.55 -31.03
CA GLN A 172 17.30 19.92 -32.20
C GLN A 172 18.70 20.26 -31.68
N ALA A 173 19.59 19.27 -31.71
CA ALA A 173 21.01 19.54 -31.66
C ALA A 173 21.35 20.42 -32.88
N ARG A 174 21.71 21.67 -32.61
CA ARG A 174 22.49 22.53 -33.49
C ARG A 174 23.76 22.90 -32.75
#